data_AF-A0A9X2K8X3-F1
#
_entry.id   AF-A0A9X2K8X3-F1
#
_cell.length_a   1.000
_cell.length_b   1.000
_cell.length_c   1.000
_cell.angle_alpha   90.00
_cell.angle_beta   90.00
_cell.angle_gamma   90.00
#
_symmetry.space_group_name_H-M   'P 1'
#
loop_
_entity.id
_entity.type
_entity.pdbx_description
1 polymer ?
#
loop_
_entity_poly.entity_id
_entity_poly.type
_entity_poly.pdbx_seq_one_letter_code
_entity_poly.pdbx_strand_id
1 'polypeptide(L)' 'MRTLVVTGGTDGVGRAPARTYPERGDALAVVGRDAAKALPGAVSSRRT' A
#
# COMPACT_ATOMS: atom_id res chain seq x y z
N MET A 1 -7.13 10.39 -12.17
CA MET A 1 -6.47 9.09 -12.07
C MET A 1 -4.97 9.30 -12.06
N ARG A 2 -4.37 9.14 -10.90
CA ARG A 2 -2.92 9.17 -10.66
C ARG A 2 -2.49 7.81 -10.15
N THR A 3 -1.20 7.50 -10.30
CA THR A 3 -0.59 6.30 -9.72
C THR A 3 0.37 6.72 -8.62
N LEU A 4 0.17 6.18 -7.41
CA LEU A 4 0.98 6.48 -6.23
C LEU A 4 1.72 5.23 -5.78
N VAL A 5 2.97 5.41 -5.35
CA VAL A 5 3.78 4.37 -4.70
C VAL A 5 4.11 4.84 -3.30
N VAL A 6 3.71 4.06 -2.29
CA VAL A 6 3.99 4.37 -0.88
C VAL A 6 4.91 3.31 -0.29
N THR A 7 6.16 3.69 -0.05
CA THR A 7 7.12 2.87 0.68
C THR A 7 6.87 2.97 2.18
N GLY A 8 6.87 1.83 2.89
CA GLY A 8 6.48 1.79 4.31
C GLY A 8 4.98 1.97 4.53
N GLY A 9 4.14 1.75 3.51
CA GLY A 9 2.70 2.03 3.58
C GLY A 9 1.88 1.03 4.39
N THR A 10 2.51 0.02 5.01
CA THR A 10 1.84 -0.97 5.85
C THR A 10 1.62 -0.48 7.29
N ASP A 11 2.25 0.62 7.71
CA ASP A 11 2.18 1.11 9.09
C ASP A 11 2.36 2.64 9.19
N GLY A 12 2.12 3.19 10.38
CA GLY A 12 2.36 4.60 10.72
C GLY A 12 1.78 5.58 9.71
N VAL A 13 2.53 6.64 9.41
CA VAL A 13 2.12 7.71 8.47
C VAL A 13 1.89 7.16 7.06
N GLY A 14 2.67 6.18 6.62
CA GLY A 14 2.53 5.57 5.29
C GLY A 14 1.20 4.84 5.09
N ARG A 15 0.52 4.44 6.18
CA ARG A 15 -0.77 3.73 6.10
C ARG A 15 -1.95 4.64 5.78
N ALA A 16 -1.90 5.90 6.19
CA ALA A 16 -2.96 6.87 5.94
C ALA A 16 -3.27 7.07 4.44
N PRO A 17 -2.30 7.41 3.56
CA PRO A 17 -2.55 7.57 2.14
C PRO A 17 -3.09 6.29 1.51
N ALA A 18 -2.70 5.14 2.06
CA ALA A 18 -3.12 3.85 1.55
C ALA A 18 -4.58 3.50 1.79
N ARG A 19 -5.23 4.19 2.72
CA ARG A 19 -6.68 4.10 2.95
C ARG A 19 -7.45 5.15 2.15
N THR A 20 -6.87 6.34 1.95
CA THR A 20 -7.62 7.51 1.44
C THR A 20 -7.59 7.67 -0.08
N TYR A 21 -6.52 7.26 -0.76
CA TYR A 21 -6.40 7.49 -2.21
C TYR A 21 -7.20 6.53 -3.11
N PRO A 22 -7.41 5.26 -2.75
CA PRO A 22 -8.27 4.37 -3.54
C PRO A 22 -9.70 4.91 -3.70
N GLU A 23 -10.27 5.53 -2.65
CA GLU A 23 -11.61 6.13 -2.68
C GLU A 23 -11.73 7.30 -3.66
N ARG A 24 -10.61 7.90 -4.08
CA ARG A 24 -10.56 9.03 -5.01
C ARG A 24 -10.41 8.62 -6.47
N GLY A 25 -10.42 7.31 -6.76
CA GLY A 25 -10.19 6.76 -8.10
C GLY A 25 -8.73 6.79 -8.55
N ASP A 26 -7.79 6.85 -7.60
CA ASP A 26 -6.36 6.77 -7.87
C ASP A 26 -5.84 5.34 -7.65
N ALA A 27 -4.85 4.94 -8.46
CA ALA A 27 -4.18 3.64 -8.34
C ALA A 27 -3.04 3.74 -7.30
N LEU A 28 -2.92 2.74 -6.44
CA LEU A 28 -1.97 2.76 -5.33
C LEU A 28 -1.21 1.44 -5.21
N ALA A 29 0.12 1.52 -5.16
CA ALA A 29 0.99 0.42 -4.78
C ALA A 29 1.63 0.70 -3.39
N VAL A 30 1.49 -0.25 -2.47
CA VAL A 30 2.09 -0.19 -1.14
C VAL A 30 3.24 -1.17 -1.04
N VAL A 31 4.41 -0.70 -0.61
CA VAL A 31 5.59 -1.53 -0.39
C VAL A 31 5.85 -1.66 1.10
N GLY A 32 5.84 -2.89 1.61
CA GLY A 32 6.15 -3.23 3.00
C GLY A 32 6.83 -4.58 3.11
N ARG A 33 7.47 -4.82 4.26
CA ARG A 33 8.22 -6.07 4.53
C ARG A 33 7.40 -7.11 5.30
N ASP A 34 6.40 -6.65 6.04
CA ASP A 34 5.58 -7.48 6.90
C ASP A 34 4.24 -7.78 6.22
N ALA A 35 4.10 -9.00 5.72
CA ALA A 35 2.87 -9.46 5.06
C ALA A 35 1.68 -9.51 6.03
N ALA A 36 1.90 -9.65 7.34
CA ALA A 36 0.82 -9.63 8.33
C ALA A 36 0.19 -8.23 8.47
N LYS A 37 0.89 -7.18 8.02
CA LYS A 37 0.41 -5.80 8.02
C LYS A 37 -0.15 -5.35 6.67
N ALA A 38 -0.29 -6.28 5.72
CA ALA A 38 -0.82 -5.99 4.40
C ALA A 38 -2.25 -5.43 4.45
N LEU A 39 -2.60 -4.57 3.50
CA LEU A 39 -3.95 -4.07 3.31
C LEU A 39 -4.79 -5.08 2.51
N PRO A 40 -6.12 -5.07 2.63
CA PRO A 40 -6.99 -5.89 1.79
C PRO A 40 -6.66 -5.71 0.30
N GLY A 41 -6.46 -6.83 -0.42
CA GLY A 41 -6.10 -6.84 -1.84
C GLY A 41 -4.61 -6.68 -2.15
N ALA A 42 -3.75 -6.50 -1.14
CA ALA A 42 -2.31 -6.49 -1.36
C ALA A 42 -1.77 -7.91 -1.59
N VAL A 43 -0.85 -8.05 -2.55
CA VAL A 43 -0.12 -9.30 -2.83
C VAL A 43 1.25 -9.26 -2.17
N SER A 44 1.62 -10.35 -1.49
CA SER A 44 2.98 -10.51 -0.96
C SER A 44 3.86 -11.18 -2.02
N SER A 45 4.99 -10.59 -2.35
CA SER A 45 6.02 -11.23 -3.17
C SER A 45 7.35 -11.22 -2.42
N ARG A 46 8.06 -12.35 -2.41
CA ARG A 46 9.45 -12.44 -1.97
C ARG A 46 10.28 -12.88 -3.18
N ARG A 47 11.45 -12.29 -3.36
CA ARG A 47 12.49 -12.91 -4.19
C ARG A 47 13.10 -14.04 -3.37
N THR A 48 12.98 -15.26 -3.87
CA THR A 48 13.77 -16.44 -3.48
C THR A 48 15.21 -16.28 -3.94
#